data_AF-A0A2A8B1S8-F1
#
_entry.id   AF-A0A2A8B1S8-F1
#
_cell.length_a   1.000
_cell.length_b   1.000
_cell.length_c   1.000
_cell.angle_alpha   90.00
_cell.angle_beta   90.00
_cell.angle_gamma   90.00
#
_symmetry.space_group_name_H-M   'P 1'
#
loop_
_entity.id
_entity.type
_entity.pdbx_description
1 polymer ?
#
loop_
_entity_poly.entity_id
_entity_poly.type
_entity_poly.pdbx_seq_one_letter_code
_entity_poly.pdbx_strand_id
1 'polypeptide(L)' 'MFCKRFIAIVTVLTLFCSIIVTSGRATAETVPVLDVEAGSAILVEANSGKILYEKNADESLAIASMT' A
#
# COMPACT_ATOMS: atom_id res chain seq x y z
N MET A 1 46.46 -2.27 13.23
CA MET A 1 45.80 -2.37 11.89
C MET A 1 44.46 -3.11 11.92
N PHE A 2 44.25 -4.10 12.79
CA PHE A 2 43.00 -4.87 12.88
C PHE A 2 41.77 -4.04 13.25
N CYS A 3 41.86 -3.15 14.24
CA CYS A 3 40.71 -2.35 14.70
C CYS A 3 40.17 -1.41 13.60
N LYS A 4 41.05 -0.81 12.79
CA LYS A 4 40.64 0.10 11.69
C LYS A 4 39.92 -0.64 10.56
N ARG A 5 40.35 -1.87 10.26
CA ARG A 5 39.65 -2.75 9.29
C ARG A 5 38.32 -3.25 9.83
N PHE A 6 38.28 -3.61 11.12
CA PHE A 6 37.05 -4.04 11.78
C PHE A 6 35.98 -2.94 11.80
N ILE A 7 36.36 -1.71 12.17
CA ILE A 7 35.45 -0.56 12.16
C ILE A 7 34.91 -0.30 10.75
N ALA A 8 35.78 -0.31 9.73
CA ALA A 8 35.35 -0.10 8.35
C ALA A 8 34.36 -1.17 7.85
N ILE A 9 34.57 -2.44 8.20
CA ILE A 9 33.65 -3.53 7.83
C ILE A 9 32.29 -3.34 8.51
N VAL A 10 32.27 -2.99 9.79
CA VAL A 10 31.02 -2.76 10.53
C VAL A 10 30.24 -1.58 9.92
N THR A 11 30.91 -0.48 9.56
CA THR A 11 30.26 0.69 8.94
C THR A 11 29.69 0.39 7.55
N VAL A 12 30.38 -0.40 6.73
CA VAL A 12 29.87 -0.78 5.40
C VAL A 12 28.69 -1.74 5.54
N LEU A 13 28.76 -2.68 6.48
CA LEU A 13 27.67 -3.62 6.74
C LEU A 13 26.40 -2.91 7.21
N THR A 14 26.52 -1.94 8.13
CA THR A 14 25.36 -1.18 8.60
C THR A 14 24.73 -0.33 7.49
N LEU A 15 25.55 0.27 6.62
CA LEU A 15 25.05 1.03 5.47
C LEU A 15 24.31 0.13 4.48
N PHE A 16 24.84 -1.07 4.22
CA PHE A 16 24.22 -2.06 3.33
C PHE A 16 22.88 -2.57 3.87
N CYS A 17 22.81 -2.89 5.16
CA CYS A 17 21.56 -3.30 5.81
C CYS A 17 20.49 -2.21 5.78
N SER A 18 20.87 -0.93 5.86
CA SER A 18 19.94 0.21 5.81
C SER A 18 19.14 0.27 4.50
N ILE A 19 19.79 -0.05 3.36
CA ILE A 19 19.15 -0.04 2.04
C ILE A 19 18.10 -1.16 1.93
N ILE A 20 18.34 -2.30 2.58
CA ILE A 20 17.45 -3.47 2.53
C ILE A 20 16.20 -3.23 3.41
N VAL A 21 16.37 -2.60 4.58
CA VAL A 21 15.28 -2.41 5.56
C VAL A 21 14.27 -1.34 5.13
N THR A 22 14.66 -0.36 4.31
CA THR A 22 13.74 0.69 3.81
C THR A 22 12.78 0.19 2.72
N SER A 23 12.87 -1.08 2.31
CA SER A 23 11.91 -1.74 1.41
C SER A 23 10.63 -2.21 2.14
N GLY A 24 10.35 -1.66 3.32
CA GLY A 24 9.09 -1.87 4.02
C GLY A 24 7.94 -1.31 3.20
N ARG A 25 7.13 -2.20 2.60
CA ARG A 25 5.87 -1.82 1.96
C ARG A 25 5.01 -1.20 3.07
N ALA A 26 4.75 0.10 2.99
CA ALA A 26 3.73 0.71 3.82
C ALA A 26 2.41 0.02 3.46
N THR A 27 1.94 -0.86 4.34
CA THR A 27 0.56 -1.32 4.28
C THR A 27 -0.26 -0.11 4.68
N ALA A 28 -0.92 0.52 3.70
CA ALA A 28 -1.93 1.51 4.02
C ALA A 28 -2.93 0.82 4.93
N GLU A 29 -3.10 1.33 6.16
CA GLU A 29 -4.25 0.92 6.95
C GLU A 29 -5.48 1.22 6.10
N THR A 30 -6.23 0.17 5.78
CA THR A 30 -7.55 0.27 5.16
C THR A 30 -8.54 0.79 6.20
N VAL A 31 -8.23 1.92 6.85
CA VAL A 31 -9.28 2.74 7.43
C VAL A 31 -10.09 3.20 6.21
N PRO A 32 -11.36 2.82 6.10
CA PRO A 32 -12.16 3.27 4.98
C PRO A 32 -12.22 4.81 5.08
N VAL A 33 -11.53 5.50 4.17
CA VAL A 33 -11.57 6.97 4.04
C VAL A 33 -13.01 7.46 3.87
N LEU A 34 -13.89 6.56 3.42
CA LEU A 34 -15.29 6.78 3.18
C LEU A 34 -16.12 5.72 3.90
N ASP A 35 -16.87 6.14 4.92
CA ASP A 35 -17.88 5.30 5.55
C ASP A 35 -19.14 5.30 4.67
N VAL A 36 -19.23 4.32 3.77
CA VAL A 36 -20.34 4.17 2.82
C VAL A 36 -21.29 3.10 3.32
N GLU A 37 -22.52 3.50 3.63
CA GLU A 37 -23.62 2.60 4.01
C GLU A 37 -24.22 1.88 2.78
N ALA A 38 -23.41 1.03 2.14
CA ALA A 38 -23.79 0.20 1.01
C ALA A 38 -23.16 -1.19 1.09
N GLY A 39 -23.78 -2.20 0.46
CA GLY A 39 -23.22 -3.55 0.35
C GLY A 39 -21.94 -3.59 -0.50
N SER A 40 -21.94 -2.85 -1.60
CA SER A 40 -20.78 -2.65 -2.48
C SER A 40 -20.70 -1.18 -2.93
N ALA A 41 -19.48 -0.68 -3.16
CA ALA A 41 -19.23 0.68 -3.65
C ALA A 41 -17.90 0.77 -4.41
N ILE A 42 -17.85 1.61 -5.45
CA ILE A 42 -16.64 1.93 -6.21
C ILE A 42 -16.58 3.44 -6.50
N LEU A 43 -15.39 4.04 -6.37
CA LEU A 43 -15.11 5.41 -6.80
C LEU A 43 -14.08 5.38 -7.91
N VAL A 44 -14.43 5.90 -9.09
CA VAL A 44 -13.58 5.90 -10.27
C VAL A 44 -13.30 7.34 -10.71
N GLU A 45 -12.03 7.65 -10.99
CA GLU A 45 -11.66 8.90 -11.64
C GLU A 45 -12.17 8.91 -13.08
N ALA A 46 -13.01 9.90 -13.42
CA ALA A 46 -13.73 9.94 -14.69
C ALA A 46 -12.84 9.93 -15.95
N ASN A 47 -11.67 10.57 -15.92
CA ASN A 47 -10.83 10.72 -17.11
C ASN A 47 -9.87 9.53 -17.33
N SER A 48 -9.29 9.01 -16.25
CA SER A 48 -8.26 7.97 -16.33
C SER A 48 -8.82 6.55 -16.15
N GLY A 49 -10.03 6.42 -15.60
CA GLY A 49 -10.58 5.14 -15.14
C GLY A 49 -9.90 4.60 -13.89
N LYS A 50 -9.02 5.39 -13.24
CA LYS A 50 -8.31 4.97 -12.04
C LYS A 50 -9.31 4.77 -10.90
N ILE A 51 -9.25 3.60 -10.29
CA ILE A 51 -10.02 3.28 -9.09
C ILE A 51 -9.38 3.99 -7.90
N LEU A 52 -10.18 4.80 -7.21
CA LEU A 52 -9.78 5.57 -6.03
C LEU A 52 -10.26 4.93 -4.72
N TYR A 53 -11.34 4.15 -4.78
CA TYR A 53 -11.89 3.41 -3.63
C TYR A 53 -12.73 2.23 -4.11
N GLU A 54 -12.69 1.13 -3.35
CA GLU A 54 -13.51 -0.07 -3.55
C GLU A 54 -14.00 -0.61 -2.20
N LYS A 55 -15.24 -1.08 -2.19
CA LYS A 55 -15.86 -1.88 -1.13
C LYS A 55 -16.61 -3.00 -1.81
N ASN A 56 -16.17 -4.26 -1.62
CA ASN A 56 -16.81 -5.44 -2.21
C ASN A 56 -17.12 -5.30 -3.71
N ALA A 57 -16.19 -4.75 -4.51
CA ALA A 57 -16.45 -4.38 -5.91
C ALA A 57 -16.83 -5.56 -6.82
N ASP A 58 -16.31 -6.76 -6.51
CA ASP A 58 -16.61 -8.00 -7.25
C ASP A 58 -17.86 -8.74 -6.72
N GLU A 59 -18.55 -8.19 -5.72
CA GLU A 59 -19.75 -8.81 -5.15
C GLU A 59 -20.94 -8.65 -6.10
N SER A 60 -21.58 -9.77 -6.45
CA SER A 60 -22.77 -9.76 -7.29
C SER A 60 -24.01 -9.37 -6.47
N LEU A 61 -24.52 -8.16 -6.69
CA LEU A 61 -25.71 -7.63 -6.03
C LEU A 61 -26.82 -7.31 -7.06
N ALA A 62 -28.08 -7.40 -6.62
CA ALA A 62 -29.22 -7.00 -7.44
C ALA A 62 -29.27 -5.48 -7.58
N ILE A 63 -29.23 -4.97 -8.82
CA ILE A 63 -29.07 -3.54 -9.12
C ILE A 63 -30.38 -2.76 -9.31
N ALA A 64 -31.53 -3.44 -9.24
CA ALA A 64 -32.86 -2.86 -9.49
C ALA A 64 -32.87 -1.97 -10.76
N SER A 65 -33.24 -0.70 -10.65
CA SER A 65 -33.43 0.23 -11.79
C SER A 65 -32.15 0.89 -12.31
N MET A 66 -30.96 0.31 -12.09
CA MET A 66 -29.68 0.88 -12.56
C MET A 66 -29.29 0.48 -14.00
N THR A 67 -30.10 -0.36 -14.65
CA THR A 67 -30.03 -0.60 -16.12
C THR A 67 -30.48 0.61 -16.91
#